data_AF-A0A496J857-F1
#
_entry.id   AF-A0A496J857-F1
#
_cell.length_a   1.000
_cell.length_b   1.000
_cell.length_c   1.000
_cell.angle_alpha   90.00
_cell.angle_beta   90.00
_cell.angle_gamma   90.00
#
_symmetry.space_group_name_H-M   'P 1'
#
loop_
_entity.id
_entity.type
_entity.pdbx_description
1 polymer ?
#
loop_
_entity_poly.entity_id
_entity_poly.type
_entity_poly.pdbx_seq_one_letter_code
_entity_poly.pdbx_strand_id
1 'polypeptide(L)'
;MRLKLTHINHISHKIANDFIHSKLLELKAPRELLCELIEGILEKSVKKENAIDEQARELLEENTDEIEFMRMDERQLFWMIKRQIAQKEGFHLFWEERCSDLSHQILNKILDEDLIMFSVSENLIRNLIYKSIDTYSKAYESIENEVHEKIKHYKRKLPAGSDEYELVFERLYEEELRRKGFL
;
A
#
# COMPACT_ATOMS: atom_id res chain seq x y z
N MET A 1 3.68 6.65 3.86
CA MET A 1 3.25 5.26 4.09
C MET A 1 3.61 4.39 2.90
N ARG A 2 4.17 3.19 3.11
CA ARG A 2 4.51 2.23 2.04
C ARG A 2 3.48 1.09 2.04
N LEU A 3 2.89 0.81 0.89
CA LEU A 3 1.90 -0.26 0.75
C LEU A 3 2.66 -1.59 0.62
N LYS A 4 2.49 -2.51 1.57
CA LYS A 4 3.11 -3.85 1.53
C LYS A 4 2.16 -4.84 0.85
N LEU A 5 2.73 -5.89 0.25
CA LEU A 5 1.95 -6.96 -0.40
C LEU A 5 0.97 -7.63 0.58
N THR A 6 1.37 -7.79 1.83
CA THR A 6 0.52 -8.36 2.89
C THR A 6 -0.75 -7.56 3.17
N HIS A 7 -0.76 -6.26 2.85
CA HIS A 7 -1.93 -5.38 3.07
C HIS A 7 -2.93 -5.42 1.91
N ILE A 8 -2.51 -5.92 0.74
CA ILE A 8 -3.31 -5.87 -0.48
C ILE A 8 -4.61 -6.66 -0.33
N ASN A 9 -4.53 -7.91 0.15
CA ASN A 9 -5.70 -8.80 0.31
C ASN A 9 -6.74 -8.19 1.25
N HIS A 10 -6.30 -7.59 2.34
CA HIS A 10 -7.23 -7.02 3.29
C HIS A 10 -7.85 -5.70 2.77
N ILE A 11 -7.10 -4.89 2.00
CA ILE A 11 -7.64 -3.70 1.33
C ILE A 11 -8.70 -4.11 0.31
N SER A 12 -8.43 -5.14 -0.50
CA SER A 12 -9.38 -5.67 -1.49
C SER A 12 -10.66 -6.15 -0.82
N HIS A 13 -10.53 -6.97 0.24
CA HIS A 13 -11.66 -7.46 1.02
C HIS A 13 -12.46 -6.33 1.65
N LYS A 14 -11.80 -5.27 2.12
CA LYS A 14 -12.46 -4.11 2.70
C LYS A 14 -13.24 -3.33 1.64
N ILE A 15 -12.64 -3.01 0.50
CA ILE A 15 -13.33 -2.33 -0.61
C ILE A 15 -14.56 -3.13 -1.01
N ALA A 16 -14.42 -4.46 -1.16
CA ALA A 16 -15.53 -5.33 -1.50
C ALA A 16 -16.63 -5.35 -0.43
N ASN A 17 -16.28 -5.33 0.86
CA ASN A 17 -17.25 -5.20 1.94
C ASN A 17 -17.95 -3.85 1.93
N ASP A 18 -17.22 -2.76 1.76
CA ASP A 18 -17.77 -1.40 1.71
C ASP A 18 -18.71 -1.25 0.51
N PHE A 19 -18.43 -1.95 -0.61
CA PHE A 19 -19.31 -2.07 -1.77
C PHE A 19 -20.63 -2.76 -1.40
N ILE A 20 -20.57 -3.96 -0.79
CA ILE A 20 -21.75 -4.74 -0.38
C ILE A 20 -22.60 -3.99 0.65
N HIS A 21 -21.97 -3.31 1.61
CA HIS A 21 -22.66 -2.55 2.63
C HIS A 21 -23.22 -1.23 2.10
N SER A 22 -22.67 -0.70 1.01
CA SER A 22 -23.22 0.49 0.38
C SER A 22 -24.55 0.15 -0.30
N LYS A 23 -25.61 0.86 0.08
CA LYS A 23 -26.91 0.80 -0.62
C LYS A 23 -26.87 1.49 -2.00
N LEU A 24 -25.69 1.84 -2.48
CA LEU A 24 -25.47 2.71 -3.63
C LEU A 24 -25.16 1.94 -4.91
N LEU A 25 -24.81 0.65 -4.77
CA LEU A 25 -24.40 -0.22 -5.86
C LEU A 25 -24.82 -1.67 -5.61
N GLU A 26 -25.01 -2.42 -6.69
CA GLU A 26 -25.32 -3.84 -6.70
C GLU A 26 -24.18 -4.58 -7.39
N LEU A 27 -23.67 -5.64 -6.75
CA LEU A 27 -22.65 -6.49 -7.36
C LEU A 27 -23.30 -7.44 -8.37
N LYS A 28 -22.83 -7.41 -9.61
CA LYS A 28 -23.22 -8.40 -10.64
C LYS A 28 -22.41 -9.69 -10.52
N ALA A 29 -21.19 -9.60 -10.02
CA ALA A 29 -20.23 -10.70 -9.96
C ALA A 29 -19.98 -11.19 -8.52
N PRO A 30 -19.42 -12.41 -8.35
CA PRO A 30 -18.96 -12.89 -7.06
C PRO A 30 -17.94 -11.93 -6.44
N ARG A 31 -17.99 -11.81 -5.11
CA ARG A 31 -17.05 -10.99 -4.33
C ARG A 31 -15.59 -11.34 -4.62
N GLU A 32 -15.31 -12.63 -4.84
CA GLU A 32 -13.97 -13.15 -5.10
C GLU A 32 -13.35 -12.53 -6.35
N LEU A 33 -14.08 -12.49 -7.46
CA LEU A 33 -13.61 -11.90 -8.72
C LEU A 33 -13.29 -10.40 -8.56
N LEU A 34 -14.11 -9.68 -7.80
CA LEU A 34 -13.86 -8.28 -7.46
C LEU A 34 -12.57 -8.12 -6.65
N CYS A 35 -12.33 -9.00 -5.66
CA CYS A 35 -11.13 -8.95 -4.84
C CYS A 35 -9.88 -9.23 -5.69
N GLU A 36 -9.88 -10.29 -6.51
CA GLU A 36 -8.75 -10.64 -7.39
C GLU A 36 -8.37 -9.50 -8.34
N LEU A 37 -9.36 -8.81 -8.92
CA LEU A 37 -9.14 -7.66 -9.79
C LEU A 37 -8.47 -6.51 -9.05
N ILE A 38 -8.99 -6.17 -7.87
CA ILE A 38 -8.44 -5.09 -7.02
C ILE A 38 -7.01 -5.45 -6.59
N GLU A 39 -6.78 -6.69 -6.15
CA GLU A 39 -5.48 -7.19 -5.74
C GLU A 39 -4.47 -7.06 -6.89
N GLY A 40 -4.85 -7.47 -8.10
CA GLY A 40 -4.00 -7.36 -9.28
C GLY A 40 -3.58 -5.92 -9.60
N ILE A 41 -4.43 -4.92 -9.36
CA ILE A 41 -4.10 -3.50 -9.56
C ILE A 41 -3.14 -3.01 -8.47
N LEU A 42 -3.47 -3.30 -7.21
CA LEU A 42 -2.64 -2.90 -6.07
C LEU A 42 -1.25 -3.55 -6.15
N GLU A 43 -1.17 -4.82 -6.52
CA GLU A 43 0.09 -5.53 -6.70
C GLU A 43 0.94 -4.91 -7.79
N LYS A 44 0.35 -4.57 -8.93
CA LYS A 44 1.07 -3.89 -10.01
C LYS A 44 1.65 -2.55 -9.54
N SER A 45 0.90 -1.80 -8.74
CA SER A 45 1.37 -0.53 -8.17
C SER A 45 2.55 -0.74 -7.20
N VAL A 46 2.47 -1.72 -6.31
CA VAL A 46 3.57 -2.06 -5.38
C VAL A 46 4.81 -2.55 -6.12
N LYS A 47 4.64 -3.41 -7.13
CA LYS A 47 5.74 -3.91 -7.98
C LYS A 47 6.43 -2.76 -8.73
N LYS A 48 5.66 -1.79 -9.24
CA LYS A 48 6.21 -0.57 -9.87
C LYS A 48 7.00 0.28 -8.87
N GLU A 49 6.48 0.52 -7.67
CA GLU A 49 7.24 1.26 -6.64
C GLU A 49 8.57 0.58 -6.31
N ASN A 50 8.55 -0.74 -6.16
CA ASN A 50 9.76 -1.52 -5.88
C ASN A 50 10.75 -1.49 -7.05
N ALA A 51 10.28 -1.52 -8.29
CA ALA A 51 11.14 -1.39 -9.46
C ALA A 51 11.82 -0.02 -9.53
N ILE A 52 11.10 1.06 -9.21
CA ILE A 52 11.65 2.42 -9.14
C ILE A 52 12.70 2.50 -8.02
N ASP A 53 12.44 1.91 -6.86
CA ASP A 53 13.40 1.84 -5.76
C ASP A 53 14.67 1.11 -6.18
N GLU A 54 14.53 0.00 -6.90
CA GLU A 54 15.66 -0.82 -7.34
C GLU A 54 16.51 -0.09 -8.39
N GLN A 55 15.88 0.46 -9.43
CA GLN A 55 16.57 1.28 -10.42
C GLN A 55 17.31 2.47 -9.78
N ALA A 56 16.73 3.08 -8.74
CA ALA A 56 17.38 4.16 -8.02
C ALA A 56 18.60 3.68 -7.22
N ARG A 57 18.60 2.44 -6.71
CA ARG A 57 19.77 1.85 -6.04
C ARG A 57 20.86 1.47 -7.04
N GLU A 58 20.50 0.80 -8.13
CA GLU A 58 21.43 0.42 -9.20
C GLU A 58 22.21 1.65 -9.69
N LEU A 59 21.52 2.77 -9.94
CA LEU A 59 22.16 4.03 -10.35
C LEU A 59 23.07 4.64 -9.28
N LEU A 60 22.82 4.42 -7.99
CA LEU A 60 23.74 4.86 -6.93
C LEU A 60 24.96 3.95 -6.86
N GLU A 61 24.75 2.63 -6.94
CA GLU A 61 25.81 1.64 -6.90
C GLU A 61 26.80 1.85 -8.05
N GLU A 62 26.30 2.09 -9.27
CA GLU A 62 27.11 2.41 -10.45
C GLU A 62 27.98 3.67 -10.27
N ASN A 63 27.55 4.62 -9.44
CA ASN A 63 28.22 5.91 -9.25
C ASN A 63 28.82 6.08 -7.85
N THR A 64 29.00 4.98 -7.09
CA THR A 64 29.45 5.02 -5.69
C THR A 64 30.79 5.74 -5.53
N ASP A 65 31.76 5.46 -6.40
CA ASP A 65 33.09 6.06 -6.35
C ASP A 65 33.04 7.59 -6.51
N GLU A 66 32.16 8.10 -7.38
CA GLU A 66 31.99 9.54 -7.58
C GLU A 66 31.26 10.19 -6.40
N ILE A 67 30.25 9.52 -5.85
CA ILE A 67 29.51 9.96 -4.67
C ILE A 67 30.43 10.09 -3.47
N GLU A 68 31.29 9.10 -3.22
CA GLU A 68 32.28 9.12 -2.16
C GLU A 68 33.32 10.22 -2.37
N PHE A 69 33.85 10.33 -3.60
CA PHE A 69 34.84 11.34 -3.96
C PHE A 69 34.32 12.77 -3.75
N MET A 70 33.08 13.04 -4.18
CA MET A 70 32.42 14.34 -4.03
C MET A 70 31.77 14.55 -2.66
N ARG A 71 31.80 13.54 -1.77
CA ARG A 71 31.18 13.55 -0.43
C ARG A 71 29.70 13.91 -0.47
N MET A 72 28.98 13.38 -1.46
CA MET A 72 27.55 13.64 -1.62
C MET A 72 26.73 12.81 -0.63
N ASP A 73 25.56 13.33 -0.24
CA ASP A 73 24.62 12.60 0.62
C ASP A 73 23.81 11.59 -0.20
N GLU A 74 24.18 10.31 -0.09
CA GLU A 74 23.51 9.18 -0.75
C GLU A 74 22.00 9.18 -0.57
N ARG A 75 21.49 9.55 0.61
CA ARG A 75 20.05 9.53 0.88
C ARG A 75 19.32 10.61 0.09
N GLN A 76 19.95 11.77 -0.07
CA GLN A 76 19.39 12.86 -0.88
C GLN A 76 19.41 12.48 -2.36
N LEU A 77 20.52 11.91 -2.83
CA LEU A 77 20.66 11.43 -4.20
C LEU A 77 19.63 10.34 -4.52
N PHE A 78 19.45 9.35 -3.63
CA PHE A 78 18.42 8.34 -3.77
C PHE A 78 17.03 8.94 -3.99
N TRP A 79 16.64 9.90 -3.15
CA TRP A 79 15.34 10.58 -3.28
C TRP A 79 15.21 11.37 -4.57
N MET A 80 16.29 12.02 -5.02
CA MET A 80 16.31 12.76 -6.29
C MET A 80 16.14 11.83 -7.49
N ILE A 81 16.91 10.75 -7.54
CA ILE A 81 16.87 9.75 -8.62
C ILE A 81 15.49 9.07 -8.64
N LYS A 82 15.01 8.61 -7.49
CA LYS A 82 13.67 8.03 -7.33
C LYS A 82 12.58 8.95 -7.86
N ARG A 83 12.64 10.25 -7.55
CA ARG A 83 11.68 11.24 -8.05
C ARG A 83 11.75 11.42 -9.57
N GLN A 84 12.96 11.44 -10.14
CA GLN A 84 13.14 11.55 -11.58
C GLN A 84 12.59 10.33 -12.33
N ILE A 85 12.88 9.12 -11.85
CA ILE A 85 12.37 7.88 -12.43
C ILE A 85 10.85 7.84 -12.33
N ALA A 86 10.30 8.13 -11.14
CA ALA A 86 8.85 8.14 -10.94
C ALA A 86 8.14 9.13 -11.87
N GLN A 87 8.71 10.32 -12.10
CA GLN A 87 8.18 11.27 -13.08
C GLN A 87 8.21 10.75 -14.52
N LYS A 88 9.28 10.06 -14.93
CA LYS A 88 9.40 9.45 -16.27
C LYS A 88 8.39 8.34 -16.48
N GLU A 89 8.14 7.52 -15.46
CA GLU A 89 7.19 6.41 -15.52
C GLU A 89 5.73 6.84 -15.24
N GLY A 90 5.49 8.11 -14.91
CA GLY A 90 4.17 8.61 -14.55
C GLY A 90 3.63 8.01 -13.25
N PHE A 91 4.51 7.68 -12.30
CA PHE A 91 4.15 7.08 -11.02
C PHE A 91 4.08 8.12 -9.89
N HIS A 92 2.97 8.12 -9.15
CA HIS A 92 2.79 9.01 -7.99
C HIS A 92 3.48 8.46 -6.74
N LEU A 93 4.48 9.19 -6.23
CA LEU A 93 5.17 8.84 -4.99
C LEU A 93 4.40 9.25 -3.73
N PHE A 94 3.62 10.33 -3.81
CA PHE A 94 2.84 10.82 -2.68
C PHE A 94 1.63 9.91 -2.43
N TRP A 95 1.42 9.58 -1.15
CA TRP A 95 0.40 8.62 -0.75
C TRP A 95 -1.00 9.00 -1.21
N GLU A 96 -1.39 10.27 -1.02
CA GLU A 96 -2.73 10.75 -1.36
C GLU A 96 -2.98 10.72 -2.87
N GLU A 97 -2.00 11.16 -3.67
CA GLU A 97 -2.06 11.10 -5.13
C GLU A 97 -2.14 9.66 -5.61
N ARG A 98 -1.33 8.77 -5.03
CA ARG A 98 -1.34 7.35 -5.37
C ARG A 98 -2.67 6.67 -5.02
N CYS A 99 -3.26 6.99 -3.87
CA CYS A 99 -4.59 6.48 -3.52
C CYS A 99 -5.66 6.96 -4.50
N SER A 100 -5.57 8.22 -4.94
CA SER A 100 -6.48 8.78 -5.94
C SER A 100 -6.34 8.06 -7.28
N ASP A 101 -5.11 7.87 -7.77
CA ASP A 101 -4.81 7.16 -9.01
C ASP A 101 -5.25 5.69 -8.95
N LEU A 102 -4.94 4.99 -7.86
CA LEU A 102 -5.41 3.62 -7.63
C LEU A 102 -6.93 3.53 -7.64
N SER A 103 -7.62 4.50 -7.02
CA SER A 103 -9.09 4.51 -7.00
C SER A 103 -9.68 4.70 -8.39
N HIS A 104 -9.03 5.48 -9.27
CA HIS A 104 -9.41 5.59 -10.68
C HIS A 104 -9.19 4.27 -11.42
N GLN A 105 -8.00 3.67 -11.29
CA GLN A 105 -7.66 2.42 -11.98
C GLN A 105 -8.59 1.28 -11.56
N ILE A 106 -8.88 1.16 -10.26
CA ILE A 106 -9.80 0.17 -9.72
C ILE A 106 -11.20 0.37 -10.29
N LEU A 107 -11.74 1.60 -10.24
CA LEU A 107 -13.08 1.86 -10.76
C LEU A 107 -13.17 1.56 -12.26
N ASN A 108 -12.23 2.09 -13.06
CA ASN A 108 -12.23 1.86 -14.50
C ASN A 108 -12.22 0.37 -14.84
N LYS A 109 -11.37 -0.40 -14.16
CA LYS A 109 -11.24 -1.83 -14.42
C LYS A 109 -12.49 -2.62 -14.00
N ILE A 110 -13.13 -2.21 -12.90
CA ILE A 110 -14.42 -2.76 -12.45
C ILE A 110 -15.53 -2.48 -13.47
N LEU A 111 -15.54 -1.30 -14.08
CA LEU A 111 -16.49 -0.92 -15.13
C LEU A 111 -16.23 -1.67 -16.44
N ASP A 112 -14.96 -1.80 -16.84
CA ASP A 112 -14.54 -2.54 -18.04
C ASP A 112 -14.99 -4.01 -18.00
N GLU A 113 -15.00 -4.62 -16.81
CA GLU A 113 -15.43 -6.00 -16.58
C GLU A 113 -16.92 -6.12 -16.19
N ASP A 114 -17.66 -5.01 -16.18
CA ASP A 114 -19.10 -4.93 -15.85
C ASP A 114 -19.46 -5.62 -14.51
N LEU A 115 -18.63 -5.46 -13.48
CA LEU A 115 -18.80 -6.17 -12.21
C LEU A 115 -19.84 -5.55 -11.28
N ILE A 116 -20.24 -4.29 -11.52
CA ILE A 116 -21.14 -3.52 -10.65
C ILE A 116 -22.24 -2.82 -11.45
N MET A 117 -23.40 -2.69 -10.82
CA MET A 117 -24.48 -1.80 -11.23
C MET A 117 -24.60 -0.68 -10.22
N PHE A 118 -24.78 0.54 -10.69
CA PHE A 118 -24.91 1.70 -9.81
C PHE A 118 -25.81 2.76 -10.44
N SER A 119 -26.51 3.51 -9.59
CA SER A 119 -27.37 4.64 -9.99
C SER A 119 -26.81 5.99 -9.55
N VAL A 120 -25.60 5.99 -9.00
CA VAL A 120 -24.89 7.17 -8.47
C VAL A 120 -23.81 7.65 -9.45
N SER A 121 -23.14 8.76 -9.12
CA SER A 121 -22.00 9.21 -9.93
C SER A 121 -20.75 8.38 -9.68
N GLU A 122 -19.93 8.16 -10.71
CA GLU A 122 -18.62 7.50 -10.61
C GLU A 122 -17.72 8.13 -9.56
N ASN A 123 -17.78 9.46 -9.41
CA ASN A 123 -17.05 10.20 -8.39
C ASN A 123 -17.37 9.72 -6.96
N LEU A 124 -18.62 9.35 -6.66
CA LEU A 124 -19.00 8.83 -5.35
C LEU A 124 -18.40 7.45 -5.09
N ILE A 125 -18.40 6.58 -6.10
CA ILE A 125 -17.81 5.24 -6.01
C ILE A 125 -16.30 5.35 -5.84
N ARG A 126 -15.65 6.22 -6.61
CA ARG A 126 -14.22 6.50 -6.49
C ARG A 126 -13.85 7.01 -5.09
N ASN A 127 -14.66 7.91 -4.54
CA ASN A 127 -14.45 8.41 -3.18
C ASN A 127 -14.64 7.32 -2.12
N LEU A 128 -15.53 6.36 -2.36
CA LEU A 128 -15.72 5.20 -1.49
C LEU A 128 -14.48 4.29 -1.53
N ILE A 129 -13.96 3.96 -2.72
CA ILE A 129 -12.71 3.20 -2.88
C ILE A 129 -11.56 3.92 -2.17
N TYR A 130 -11.38 5.22 -2.44
CA TYR A 130 -10.33 6.03 -1.82
C TYR A 130 -10.41 5.98 -0.29
N LYS A 131 -11.59 6.22 0.28
CA LYS A 131 -11.80 6.17 1.74
C LYS A 131 -11.53 4.78 2.30
N SER A 132 -11.88 3.73 1.58
CA SER A 132 -11.63 2.35 1.98
C SER A 132 -10.13 2.11 2.14
N ILE A 133 -9.36 2.47 1.10
CA ILE A 133 -7.90 2.38 1.07
C ILE A 133 -7.28 3.22 2.18
N ASP A 134 -7.60 4.52 2.24
CA ASP A 134 -6.99 5.46 3.19
C ASP A 134 -7.30 5.11 4.65
N THR A 135 -8.56 4.80 4.97
CA THR A 135 -8.96 4.44 6.33
C THR A 135 -8.31 3.15 6.79
N TYR A 136 -8.20 2.16 5.89
CA TYR A 136 -7.52 0.91 6.22
C TYR A 136 -6.04 1.14 6.47
N SER A 137 -5.42 1.90 5.60
CA SER A 137 -4.01 2.28 5.64
C SER A 137 -3.65 2.97 6.96
N LYS A 138 -4.45 3.94 7.38
CA LYS A 138 -4.29 4.62 8.68
C LYS A 138 -4.51 3.70 9.87
N ALA A 139 -5.49 2.80 9.80
CA ALA A 139 -5.71 1.82 10.86
C ALA A 139 -4.50 0.88 11.01
N TYR A 140 -3.91 0.48 9.90
CA TYR A 140 -2.73 -0.37 9.86
C TYR A 140 -1.49 0.33 10.41
N GLU A 141 -1.25 1.58 10.03
CA GLU A 141 -0.18 2.42 10.61
C GLU A 141 -0.36 2.59 12.13
N SER A 142 -1.59 2.77 12.60
CA SER A 142 -1.87 2.82 14.05
C SER A 142 -1.55 1.50 14.75
N ILE A 143 -1.84 0.35 14.12
CA ILE A 143 -1.53 -0.97 14.68
C ILE A 143 -0.01 -1.20 14.70
N GLU A 144 0.71 -0.88 13.61
CA GLU A 144 2.17 -0.97 13.58
C GLU A 144 2.80 -0.13 14.70
N ASN A 145 2.30 1.10 14.92
CA ASN A 145 2.76 1.96 16.00
C ASN A 145 2.46 1.36 17.40
N GLU A 146 1.27 0.79 17.62
CA GLU A 146 0.92 0.10 18.88
C GLU A 146 1.83 -1.10 19.14
N VAL A 147 2.14 -1.90 18.11
CA VAL A 147 3.05 -3.06 18.21
C VAL A 147 4.47 -2.59 18.50
N HIS A 148 4.97 -1.56 17.82
CA HIS A 148 6.27 -0.97 18.11
C HIS A 148 6.38 -0.45 19.54
N GLU A 149 5.35 0.23 20.04
CA GLU A 149 5.31 0.68 21.43
C GLU A 149 5.32 -0.50 22.41
N LYS A 150 4.57 -1.58 22.14
CA LYS A 150 4.62 -2.80 22.96
C LYS A 150 6.02 -3.39 23.01
N ILE A 151 6.69 -3.53 21.86
CA ILE A 151 8.04 -4.09 21.79
C ILE A 151 9.07 -3.20 22.50
N LYS A 152 8.95 -1.87 22.41
CA LYS A 152 9.82 -0.94 23.17
C LYS A 152 9.70 -1.14 24.68
N HIS A 153 8.50 -1.48 25.17
CA HIS A 153 8.23 -1.72 26.58
C HIS A 153 8.50 -3.18 27.03
N TYR A 154 8.98 -4.06 26.14
CA TYR A 154 9.39 -5.41 26.54
C TYR A 154 10.60 -5.36 27.49
N LYS A 155 10.57 -6.23 28.50
CA LYS A 155 11.68 -6.39 29.46
C LYS A 155 13.00 -6.80 28.79
N ARG A 156 12.93 -7.50 27.65
CA ARG A 156 14.08 -7.88 26.82
C ARG A 156 14.17 -6.89 25.66
N LYS A 157 15.23 -6.09 25.63
CA LYS A 157 15.50 -5.18 24.51
C LYS A 157 15.88 -6.01 23.29
N LEU A 158 14.95 -6.14 22.35
CA LEU A 158 15.20 -6.77 21.06
C LEU A 158 15.80 -5.69 20.13
N PRO A 159 16.99 -5.91 19.55
CA PRO A 159 17.56 -4.98 18.57
C PRO A 159 16.67 -4.93 17.32
N ALA A 160 16.31 -3.73 16.87
CA ALA A 160 15.50 -3.55 15.68
C ALA A 160 16.26 -4.13 14.46
N GLY A 161 15.58 -4.98 13.67
CA GLY A 161 16.17 -5.65 12.51
C GLY A 161 16.87 -6.98 12.83
N SER A 162 16.71 -7.56 14.02
CA SER A 162 17.04 -8.97 14.24
C SER A 162 15.88 -9.89 13.88
N ASP A 163 16.19 -11.13 13.48
CA ASP A 163 15.19 -12.17 13.20
C ASP A 163 14.23 -12.39 14.40
N GLU A 164 14.75 -12.30 15.63
CA GLU A 164 13.94 -12.37 16.85
C GLU A 164 12.95 -11.20 16.96
N TYR A 165 13.34 -9.99 16.55
CA TYR A 165 12.49 -8.81 16.57
C TYR A 165 11.39 -8.92 15.51
N GLU A 166 11.74 -9.36 14.30
CA GLU A 166 10.80 -9.52 13.19
C GLU A 166 9.73 -10.58 13.50
N LEU A 167 10.14 -11.74 14.01
CA LEU A 167 9.20 -12.79 14.44
C LEU A 167 8.23 -12.33 15.53
N VAL A 168 8.72 -11.57 16.51
CA VAL A 168 7.88 -11.03 17.59
C VAL A 168 6.94 -9.95 17.05
N PHE A 169 7.42 -9.11 16.14
CA PHE A 169 6.63 -8.09 15.49
C PHE A 169 5.49 -8.72 14.68
N GLU A 170 5.77 -9.68 13.81
CA GLU A 170 4.76 -10.37 13.00
C GLU A 170 3.69 -11.02 13.86
N ARG A 171 4.09 -11.72 14.93
CA ARG A 171 3.13 -12.37 15.83
C ARG A 171 2.23 -11.39 16.55
N LEU A 172 2.79 -10.33 17.14
CA LEU A 172 2.00 -9.30 17.83
C LEU A 172 1.10 -8.55 16.85
N TYR A 173 1.57 -8.35 15.63
CA TYR A 173 0.82 -7.73 14.56
C TYR A 173 -0.40 -8.56 14.18
N GLU A 174 -0.23 -9.86 13.93
CA GLU A 174 -1.35 -10.77 13.68
C GLU A 174 -2.37 -10.80 14.83
N GLU A 175 -1.90 -10.79 16.08
CA GLU A 175 -2.77 -10.76 17.26
C GLU A 175 -3.61 -9.47 17.32
N GLU A 176 -3.01 -8.30 17.04
CA GLU A 176 -3.74 -7.03 17.01
C GLU A 176 -4.71 -6.94 15.82
N LEU A 177 -4.36 -7.53 14.67
CA LEU A 177 -5.25 -7.63 13.52
C LEU A 177 -6.50 -8.48 13.84
N ARG A 178 -6.32 -9.64 14.48
CA ARG A 178 -7.43 -10.48 14.94
C ARG A 178 -8.30 -9.76 15.98
N ARG A 179 -7.68 -9.04 16.92
CA ARG A 179 -8.44 -8.27 17.93
C ARG A 179 -9.30 -7.16 17.34
N LYS A 180 -8.79 -6.46 16.32
CA LYS A 180 -9.53 -5.38 15.66
C LYS A 180 -10.48 -5.88 14.56
N GLY A 181 -10.56 -7.21 14.34
CA GLY A 181 -11.51 -7.84 13.42
C GLY A 181 -11.14 -7.69 11.95
N PHE A 182 -9.84 -7.51 11.64
CA PHE A 182 -9.33 -7.44 10.27
C PHE A 182 -8.96 -8.83 9.68
N LEU A 183 -8.89 -9.85 10.54
CA LEU A 183 -8.59 -11.26 10.26
C LEU A 183 -9.69 -12.17 10.80
#